data_AF-X0XAZ0-F1
#
_entry.id   AF-X0XAZ0-F1
#
_cell.length_a   1.000
_cell.length_b   1.000
_cell.length_c   1.000
_cell.angle_alpha   90.00
_cell.angle_beta   90.00
_cell.angle_gamma   90.00
#
_symmetry.space_group_name_H-M   'P 1'
#
loop_
_entity.id
_entity.type
_entity.pdbx_description
1 polymer ?
#
loop_
_entity_poly.entity_id
_entity_poly.type
_entity_poly.pdbx_seq_one_letter_code
_entity_poly.pdbx_strand_id
1 'polypeptide(L)'
;KATRVTEFSDIIPVFDVYLGTTPSDMQLICSDTPTPWCPAGQLNCGTNYYWQVVAKSNCGQKTSDVWAFSTTLVGDYDHDCDVDMSDYALFASEWMNLDCDLTNNFCQGKDSDMLGTVDLNDFVIFLSHWLDNIQP
;
A
#
# COMPACT_ATOMS: atom_id res chain seq x y z
N LYS A 1 -1.54 -46.06 -21.57
CA LYS A 1 -1.85 -44.61 -21.57
C LYS A 1 -2.62 -44.31 -20.29
N ALA A 2 -1.96 -43.72 -19.29
CA ALA A 2 -2.58 -43.27 -18.04
C ALA A 2 -1.88 -41.96 -17.65
N THR A 3 -2.68 -40.91 -17.47
CA THR A 3 -2.28 -39.52 -17.31
C THR A 3 -2.19 -39.23 -15.81
N ARG A 4 -1.00 -39.04 -15.24
CA ARG A 4 -0.82 -38.64 -13.83
C ARG A 4 -0.35 -37.19 -13.78
N VAL A 5 -1.30 -36.27 -13.96
CA VAL A 5 -1.10 -34.82 -13.76
C VAL A 5 -1.80 -34.34 -12.48
N THR A 6 -2.64 -35.17 -11.85
CA THR A 6 -3.45 -34.79 -10.68
C THR A 6 -2.73 -34.86 -9.33
N GLU A 7 -1.56 -35.52 -9.22
CA GLU A 7 -0.92 -35.71 -7.90
C GLU A 7 -0.07 -34.55 -7.37
N PHE A 8 0.19 -33.51 -8.19
CA PHE A 8 0.97 -32.35 -7.74
C PHE A 8 0.12 -31.13 -7.36
N SER A 9 -1.19 -31.17 -7.63
CA SER A 9 -2.12 -30.10 -7.26
C SER A 9 -2.19 -29.88 -5.74
N ASP A 10 -2.01 -30.97 -4.99
CA ASP A 10 -2.20 -31.04 -3.53
C ASP A 10 -1.02 -30.49 -2.71
N ILE A 11 0.07 -30.12 -3.38
CA ILE A 11 1.29 -29.58 -2.75
C ILE A 11 1.37 -28.05 -2.96
N ILE A 12 0.53 -27.48 -3.83
CA ILE A 12 0.54 -26.05 -4.10
C ILE A 12 -0.04 -25.34 -2.86
N PRO A 13 0.75 -24.49 -2.17
CA PRO A 13 0.24 -23.79 -1.02
C PRO A 13 -0.80 -22.75 -1.46
N VAL A 14 -1.83 -22.61 -0.63
CA VAL A 14 -2.78 -21.50 -0.69
C VAL A 14 -2.62 -20.65 0.55
N PHE A 15 -3.06 -19.40 0.49
CA PHE A 15 -2.83 -18.43 1.54
C PHE A 15 -4.14 -17.85 2.05
N ASP A 16 -4.26 -17.73 3.37
CA ASP A 16 -5.22 -16.86 4.00
C ASP A 16 -4.51 -15.57 4.42
N VAL A 17 -5.09 -14.42 4.10
CA VAL A 17 -4.55 -13.11 4.45
C VAL A 17 -5.50 -12.44 5.41
N TYR A 18 -4.98 -12.00 6.55
CA TYR A 18 -5.73 -11.29 7.57
C TYR A 18 -5.23 -9.85 7.66
N LEU A 19 -6.14 -8.90 7.85
CA LEU A 19 -5.85 -7.47 7.97
C LEU A 19 -6.78 -6.85 9.04
N GLY A 20 -6.27 -5.92 9.82
CA GLY A 20 -7.07 -5.16 10.78
C GLY A 20 -6.30 -3.99 11.38
N THR A 21 -6.96 -3.18 12.20
CA THR A 21 -6.33 -2.06 12.92
C THR A 21 -5.84 -2.44 14.32
N THR A 22 -6.06 -3.70 14.72
CA THR A 22 -5.63 -4.26 16.00
C THR A 22 -4.84 -5.55 15.75
N PRO A 23 -3.60 -5.68 16.25
CA PRO A 23 -2.76 -6.86 15.98
C PRO A 23 -3.36 -8.20 16.45
N SER A 24 -4.19 -8.18 17.49
CA SER A 24 -4.82 -9.38 18.05
C SER A 24 -6.20 -9.68 17.47
N ASP A 25 -6.74 -8.81 16.61
CA ASP A 25 -8.11 -8.90 16.09
C ASP A 25 -8.14 -8.47 14.62
N MET A 26 -7.49 -9.27 13.77
CA MET A 26 -7.46 -9.09 12.32
C MET A 26 -8.56 -9.92 11.66
N GLN A 27 -9.15 -9.37 10.60
CA GLN A 27 -10.21 -10.02 9.84
C GLN A 27 -9.64 -10.69 8.59
N LEU A 28 -10.21 -11.83 8.20
CA LEU A 28 -9.83 -12.53 6.97
C LEU A 28 -10.27 -11.70 5.76
N ILE A 29 -9.32 -11.27 4.93
CA ILE A 29 -9.59 -10.48 3.71
C ILE A 29 -9.45 -11.31 2.42
N CYS A 30 -8.62 -12.35 2.43
CA CYS A 30 -8.54 -13.34 1.35
C CYS A 30 -8.46 -14.75 1.95
N SER A 31 -9.21 -15.68 1.37
CA SER A 31 -9.20 -17.10 1.74
C SER A 31 -8.66 -17.94 0.61
N ASP A 32 -7.81 -18.91 0.92
CA ASP A 32 -7.31 -19.93 0.00
C ASP A 32 -6.77 -19.35 -1.32
N THR A 33 -6.12 -18.18 -1.26
CA THR A 33 -5.57 -17.57 -2.47
C THR A 33 -4.34 -18.33 -2.95
N PRO A 34 -4.29 -18.81 -4.21
CA PRO A 34 -3.09 -19.45 -4.75
C PRO A 34 -2.07 -18.44 -5.29
N THR A 35 -2.41 -17.15 -5.30
CA THR A 35 -1.57 -16.08 -5.84
C THR A 35 -0.82 -15.34 -4.73
N PRO A 36 0.33 -14.70 -5.04
CA PRO A 36 1.13 -13.96 -4.05
C PRO A 36 0.59 -12.54 -3.80
N TRP A 37 -0.71 -12.29 -4.02
CA TRP A 37 -1.34 -10.98 -3.85
C TRP A 37 -2.79 -11.11 -3.37
N CYS A 38 -3.24 -10.13 -2.59
CA CYS A 38 -4.58 -10.05 -2.03
C CYS A 38 -5.03 -8.58 -2.02
N PRO A 39 -6.18 -8.22 -2.64
CA PRO A 39 -6.70 -6.87 -2.58
C PRO A 39 -7.23 -6.55 -1.18
N ALA A 40 -6.65 -5.55 -0.51
CA ALA A 40 -7.13 -5.07 0.79
C ALA A 40 -8.42 -4.23 0.71
N GLY A 41 -8.77 -3.76 -0.49
CA GLY A 41 -9.83 -2.76 -0.68
C GLY A 41 -9.36 -1.35 -0.32
N GLN A 42 -10.31 -0.43 -0.17
CA GLN A 42 -10.01 0.93 0.28
C GLN A 42 -9.72 0.92 1.79
N LEU A 43 -8.61 1.53 2.17
CA LEU A 43 -8.19 1.68 3.55
C LEU A 43 -8.35 3.14 3.98
N ASN A 44 -8.60 3.35 5.27
CA ASN A 44 -8.73 4.70 5.82
C ASN A 44 -7.36 5.37 5.84
N CYS A 45 -7.28 6.67 5.54
CA CYS A 45 -6.06 7.46 5.67
C CYS A 45 -5.58 7.53 7.13
N GLY A 46 -4.29 7.75 7.33
CA GLY A 46 -3.69 8.01 8.65
C GLY A 46 -3.83 6.83 9.62
N THR A 47 -4.12 5.65 9.10
CA THR A 47 -4.50 4.48 9.90
C THR A 47 -3.39 3.46 9.89
N ASN A 48 -3.06 2.96 11.09
CA ASN A 48 -2.14 1.84 11.26
C ASN A 48 -2.89 0.53 11.05
N TYR A 49 -2.39 -0.27 10.11
CA TYR A 49 -2.90 -1.59 9.82
C TYR A 49 -1.87 -2.65 10.18
N TYR A 50 -2.39 -3.78 10.63
CA TYR A 50 -1.65 -4.99 10.95
C TYR A 50 -2.16 -6.11 10.06
N TRP A 51 -1.24 -6.93 9.57
CA TRP A 51 -1.58 -8.05 8.71
C TRP A 51 -0.69 -9.26 8.99
N GLN A 52 -1.22 -10.43 8.65
CA GLN A 52 -0.50 -11.69 8.71
C GLN A 52 -0.99 -12.63 7.60
N VAL A 53 -0.18 -13.63 7.28
CA VAL A 53 -0.49 -14.64 6.28
C VAL A 53 -0.42 -16.03 6.90
N VAL A 54 -1.42 -16.85 6.60
CA VAL A 54 -1.41 -18.29 6.92
C VAL A 54 -1.26 -19.06 5.63
N ALA A 55 -0.10 -19.71 5.45
CA ALA A 55 0.13 -20.62 4.33
C ALA A 55 -0.45 -21.99 4.66
N LYS A 56 -1.26 -22.56 3.76
CA LYS A 56 -1.95 -23.84 3.92
C LYS A 56 -1.58 -24.78 2.78
N SER A 57 -1.33 -26.05 3.11
CA SER A 57 -1.19 -27.14 2.14
C SER A 57 -1.68 -28.45 2.77
N ASN A 58 -1.67 -29.54 1.99
CA ASN A 58 -2.02 -30.86 2.52
C ASN A 58 -1.03 -31.36 3.59
N CYS A 59 0.15 -30.73 3.73
CA CYS A 59 1.12 -31.06 4.77
C CYS A 59 0.91 -30.29 6.08
N GLY A 60 -0.04 -29.34 6.12
CA GLY A 60 -0.34 -28.54 7.29
C GLY A 60 -0.43 -27.05 6.99
N GLN A 61 -0.34 -26.24 8.04
CA GLN A 61 -0.43 -24.78 7.93
C GLN A 61 0.70 -24.13 8.73
N LYS A 62 1.15 -22.96 8.25
CA LYS A 62 2.15 -22.14 8.95
C LYS A 62 1.71 -20.68 8.92
N THR A 63 1.71 -20.05 10.09
CA THR A 63 1.40 -18.62 10.25
C THR A 63 2.69 -17.81 10.24
N SER A 64 2.65 -16.62 9.63
CA SER A 64 3.74 -15.65 9.65
C SER A 64 3.85 -14.90 10.97
N ASP A 65 4.84 -14.00 11.07
CA ASP A 65 4.81 -12.91 12.03
C ASP A 65 3.69 -11.92 11.68
N VAL A 66 3.33 -11.07 12.64
CA VAL A 66 2.43 -9.93 12.40
C VAL A 66 3.25 -8.76 11.89
N TRP A 67 2.87 -8.25 10.72
CA TRP A 67 3.47 -7.07 10.11
C TRP A 67 2.56 -5.86 10.26
N ALA A 68 3.12 -4.66 10.11
CA ALA A 68 2.41 -3.41 10.22
C ALA A 68 2.76 -2.46 9.07
N PHE A 69 1.81 -1.62 8.69
CA PHE A 69 2.01 -0.48 7.81
C PHE A 69 1.04 0.65 8.18
N SER A 70 1.34 1.86 7.71
CA SER A 70 0.47 3.02 7.85
C SER A 70 0.04 3.50 6.47
N THR A 71 -1.16 4.04 6.38
CA THR A 71 -1.71 4.62 5.15
C THR A 71 -1.56 6.14 5.14
N THR A 72 -1.24 6.68 3.96
CA THR A 72 -1.29 8.12 3.66
C THR A 72 -2.06 8.30 2.35
N LEU A 73 -2.61 9.49 2.11
CA LEU A 73 -3.16 9.81 0.80
C LEU A 73 -2.03 10.29 -0.11
N VAL A 74 -2.17 10.02 -1.40
CA VAL A 74 -1.26 10.58 -2.40
C VAL A 74 -1.60 12.06 -2.51
N GLY A 75 -0.60 12.94 -2.41
CA GLY A 75 -0.78 14.38 -2.45
C GLY A 75 -1.11 15.02 -1.09
N ASP A 76 -1.39 14.24 -0.04
CA ASP A 76 -1.50 14.71 1.35
C ASP A 76 -0.09 14.86 1.92
N TYR A 77 0.43 16.08 1.85
CA TYR A 77 1.78 16.43 2.26
C TYR A 77 1.84 16.95 3.69
N ASP A 78 0.74 17.47 4.25
CA ASP A 78 0.68 17.95 5.63
C ASP A 78 0.15 16.92 6.64
N HIS A 79 -0.32 15.77 6.14
CA HIS A 79 -0.77 14.58 6.86
C HIS A 79 -2.05 14.79 7.67
N ASP A 80 -2.97 15.61 7.16
CA ASP A 80 -4.28 15.85 7.79
C ASP A 80 -5.43 14.99 7.22
N CYS A 81 -5.12 14.13 6.24
CA CYS A 81 -6.03 13.21 5.57
C CYS A 81 -7.06 13.84 4.64
N ASP A 82 -6.80 15.04 4.12
CA ASP A 82 -7.38 15.50 2.87
C ASP A 82 -6.31 15.97 1.88
N VAL A 83 -6.72 16.44 0.70
CA VAL A 83 -5.81 16.98 -0.31
C VAL A 83 -6.32 18.34 -0.74
N ASP A 84 -5.70 19.38 -0.23
CA ASP A 84 -6.18 20.75 -0.38
C ASP A 84 -5.05 21.79 -0.62
N MET A 85 -5.39 23.07 -0.42
CA MET A 85 -4.46 24.16 -0.67
C MET A 85 -3.25 24.16 0.28
N SER A 86 -3.39 23.60 1.48
CA SER A 86 -2.33 23.41 2.46
C SER A 86 -1.27 22.47 1.91
N ASP A 87 -1.69 21.38 1.26
CA ASP A 87 -0.78 20.47 0.57
C ASP A 87 -0.12 21.11 -0.64
N TYR A 88 -0.88 21.88 -1.42
CA TYR A 88 -0.31 22.61 -2.54
C TYR A 88 0.78 23.59 -2.07
N ALA A 89 0.60 24.24 -0.93
CA ALA A 89 1.62 25.13 -0.37
C ALA A 89 2.91 24.37 -0.02
N LEU A 90 2.80 23.14 0.49
CA LEU A 90 3.95 22.28 0.74
C LEU A 90 4.58 21.76 -0.55
N PHE A 91 3.79 21.38 -1.55
CA PHE A 91 4.29 21.01 -2.87
C PHE A 91 5.08 22.15 -3.51
N ALA A 92 4.50 23.35 -3.52
CA ALA A 92 5.10 24.55 -4.10
C ALA A 92 6.43 24.95 -3.42
N SER A 93 6.65 24.52 -2.17
CA SER A 93 7.90 24.80 -1.45
C SER A 93 9.13 24.08 -2.05
N GLU A 94 8.91 22.98 -2.77
CA GLU A 94 9.95 22.19 -3.44
C GLU A 94 9.86 22.29 -4.98
N TRP A 95 9.01 23.18 -5.52
CA TRP A 95 8.78 23.30 -6.96
C TRP A 95 10.06 23.58 -7.75
N MET A 96 10.29 22.79 -8.81
CA MET A 96 11.50 22.80 -9.64
C MET A 96 12.79 22.45 -8.89
N ASN A 97 12.70 21.76 -7.75
CA ASN A 97 13.88 21.15 -7.15
C ASN A 97 14.39 20.03 -8.08
N LEU A 98 15.69 20.01 -8.35
CA LEU A 98 16.31 19.11 -9.32
C LEU A 98 17.22 18.06 -8.67
N ASP A 99 17.38 18.12 -7.35
CA ASP A 99 18.26 17.25 -6.58
C ASP A 99 17.41 16.39 -5.63
N CYS A 100 16.36 15.74 -6.14
CA CYS A 100 15.51 14.83 -5.36
C CYS A 100 16.07 13.40 -5.43
N ASP A 101 16.39 12.81 -4.28
CA ASP A 101 16.92 11.46 -4.23
C ASP A 101 16.61 10.77 -2.89
N LEU A 102 17.09 9.54 -2.73
CA LEU A 102 16.91 8.78 -1.48
C LEU A 102 17.46 9.49 -0.23
N THR A 103 18.43 10.42 -0.38
CA THR A 103 19.05 11.12 0.74
C THR A 103 18.16 12.22 1.31
N ASN A 104 17.30 12.83 0.49
CA ASN A 104 16.32 13.83 0.93
C ASN A 104 14.86 13.34 0.81
N ASN A 105 14.68 12.02 0.72
CA ASN A 105 13.38 11.37 0.58
C ASN A 105 12.60 11.92 -0.62
N PHE A 106 13.24 12.02 -1.79
CA PHE A 106 12.65 12.55 -3.01
C PHE A 106 12.00 13.92 -2.78
N CYS A 107 12.80 14.86 -2.26
CA CYS A 107 12.35 16.19 -1.86
C CYS A 107 11.17 16.15 -0.88
N GLN A 108 11.34 15.42 0.23
CA GLN A 108 10.30 15.24 1.26
C GLN A 108 8.99 14.66 0.70
N GLY A 109 9.11 13.80 -0.32
CA GLY A 109 8.02 13.13 -1.03
C GLY A 109 7.34 13.96 -2.12
N LYS A 110 7.86 15.15 -2.47
CA LYS A 110 7.23 16.03 -3.47
C LYS A 110 7.54 15.59 -4.89
N ASP A 111 8.67 14.90 -5.09
CA ASP A 111 8.95 14.12 -6.30
C ASP A 111 8.23 12.77 -6.17
N SER A 112 6.97 12.77 -6.62
CA SER A 112 6.00 11.69 -6.49
C SER A 112 6.24 10.56 -7.49
N ASP A 113 6.79 10.88 -8.67
CA ASP A 113 7.17 9.87 -9.65
C ASP A 113 8.60 9.32 -9.47
N MET A 114 9.35 9.92 -8.54
CA MET A 114 10.72 9.55 -8.15
C MET A 114 11.71 9.64 -9.30
N LEU A 115 11.50 10.58 -10.24
CA LEU A 115 12.39 10.81 -11.38
C LEU A 115 13.52 11.80 -11.09
N GLY A 116 13.58 12.31 -9.85
CA GLY A 116 14.68 13.11 -9.33
C GLY A 116 14.43 14.61 -9.37
N THR A 117 13.25 15.05 -9.81
CA THR A 117 12.89 16.45 -9.95
C THR A 117 11.45 16.69 -9.55
N VAL A 118 11.13 17.80 -8.89
CA VAL A 118 9.74 18.22 -8.68
C VAL A 118 9.29 19.06 -9.88
N ASP A 119 8.46 18.48 -10.74
CA ASP A 119 8.01 19.14 -11.98
C ASP A 119 6.51 18.92 -12.29
N LEU A 120 6.14 19.21 -13.54
CA LEU A 120 4.75 19.11 -13.98
C LEU A 120 4.17 17.68 -13.88
N ASN A 121 5.00 16.63 -13.95
CA ASN A 121 4.56 15.26 -13.77
C ASN A 121 4.08 15.02 -12.34
N ASP A 122 4.83 15.51 -11.34
CA ASP A 122 4.42 15.45 -9.94
C ASP A 122 3.18 16.29 -9.67
N PHE A 123 3.10 17.47 -10.30
CA PHE A 123 1.92 18.31 -10.17
C PHE A 123 0.68 17.64 -10.78
N VAL A 124 0.82 16.88 -11.87
CA VAL A 124 -0.28 16.10 -12.44
C VAL A 124 -0.71 14.97 -11.50
N ILE A 125 0.23 14.31 -10.82
CA ILE A 125 -0.08 13.30 -9.79
C ILE A 125 -0.84 13.95 -8.65
N PHE A 126 -0.36 15.07 -8.11
CA PHE A 126 -1.03 15.84 -7.08
C PHE A 126 -2.46 16.23 -7.48
N LEU A 127 -2.63 16.82 -8.68
CA LEU A 127 -3.94 17.24 -9.17
C LEU A 127 -4.92 16.10 -9.42
N SER A 128 -4.43 14.87 -9.64
CA SER A 128 -5.29 13.70 -9.78
C SER A 128 -6.01 13.31 -8.47
N HIS A 129 -5.53 13.84 -7.35
CA HIS A 129 -6.06 13.66 -5.99
C HIS A 129 -6.62 14.94 -5.38
N TRP A 130 -6.68 16.04 -6.15
CA TRP A 130 -7.14 17.33 -5.65
C TRP A 130 -8.58 17.25 -5.11
N LEU A 131 -8.77 17.68 -3.86
CA LEU A 131 -10.01 17.63 -3.09
C LEU A 131 -10.44 16.21 -2.66
N ASP A 132 -9.52 15.24 -2.62
CA ASP A 132 -9.80 13.93 -2.01
C ASP A 132 -10.05 14.08 -0.50
N ASN A 133 -11.01 13.31 0.02
CA ASN A 133 -11.38 13.23 1.44
C ASN A 133 -11.80 14.52 2.17
N ILE A 134 -11.94 15.65 1.47
CA ILE A 134 -12.39 16.91 2.05
C ILE A 134 -13.74 16.75 2.73
N GLN A 135 -13.79 17.13 4.01
CA GLN A 135 -15.03 17.20 4.78
C GLN A 135 -15.79 18.49 4.43
N PRO A 136 -17.14 18.44 4.33
CA PRO A 136 -17.97 19.60 4.00
C PRO A 136 -18.02 20.68 5.08
#